data_AF-A0A024TX59-F1
#
_entry.id   AF-A0A024TX59-F1
#
_cell.length_a   1.000
_cell.length_b   1.000
_cell.length_c   1.000
_cell.angle_alpha   90.00
_cell.angle_beta   90.00
_cell.angle_gamma   90.00
#
_symmetry.space_group_name_H-M   'P 1'
#
loop_
_entity.id
_entity.type
_entity.pdbx_description
1 polymer ?
#
loop_
_entity_poly.entity_id
_entity_poly.type
_entity_poly.pdbx_seq_one_letter_code
_entity_poly.pdbx_strand_id
1 'polypeptide(L)'
;MNRRSSLSAERLEDTLHAAADMLGRGEAPPSDKWSRFFVEALATSKDKFAAFVTQYGIPHEMADSVRDIVDARTPDIQRYIVRYLASISKAQLLDFDYSARLVLSSSTLHGEVHPTLLLKLHLSGDREVTLELNQAQLDELVVEFDAIEAALSSLAPSDSGVAP
;
A
#
# COMPACT_ATOMS: atom_id res chain seq x y z
N MET A 1 3.45 -13.69 -39.77
CA MET A 1 4.24 -14.64 -38.95
C MET A 1 4.74 -13.91 -37.71
N ASN A 2 4.00 -13.98 -36.59
CA ASN A 2 4.40 -13.36 -35.33
C ASN A 2 5.40 -14.27 -34.61
N ARG A 3 6.68 -13.87 -34.61
CA ARG A 3 7.70 -14.49 -33.74
C ARG A 3 7.39 -14.08 -32.29
N ARG A 4 6.64 -14.93 -31.57
CA ARG A 4 6.70 -14.93 -30.11
C ARG A 4 8.10 -15.39 -29.74
N SER A 5 8.97 -14.45 -29.37
CA SER A 5 10.24 -14.75 -28.73
C SER A 5 9.92 -15.42 -27.39
N SER A 6 9.91 -16.76 -27.36
CA SER A 6 9.93 -17.51 -26.12
C SER A 6 11.26 -17.20 -25.43
N LEU A 7 11.22 -16.40 -24.36
CA LEU A 7 12.32 -16.38 -23.40
C LEU A 7 12.51 -17.83 -22.94
N SER A 8 13.74 -18.35 -23.01
CA SER A 8 14.04 -19.63 -22.37
C SER A 8 13.78 -19.50 -20.87
N ALA A 9 13.41 -20.60 -20.21
CA ALA A 9 13.12 -20.62 -18.78
C ALA A 9 14.23 -19.93 -17.95
N GLU A 10 15.49 -20.25 -18.26
CA GLU A 10 16.68 -19.64 -17.65
C GLU A 10 16.73 -18.11 -17.80
N ARG A 11 16.42 -17.59 -18.99
CA ARG A 11 16.40 -16.13 -19.22
C ARG A 11 15.26 -15.44 -18.47
N LEU A 12 14.13 -16.13 -18.28
CA LEU A 12 12.99 -15.61 -17.55
C LEU A 12 13.30 -15.51 -16.06
N GLU A 13 13.94 -16.55 -15.51
CA GLU A 13 14.40 -16.59 -14.12
C GLU A 13 15.43 -15.50 -13.83
N ASP A 14 16.46 -15.35 -14.68
CA ASP A 14 17.43 -14.26 -14.60
C ASP A 14 16.76 -12.88 -14.64
N THR A 15 15.75 -12.71 -15.50
CA THR A 15 15.00 -11.45 -15.62
C THR A 15 14.21 -11.14 -14.35
N LEU A 16 13.59 -12.15 -13.75
CA LEU A 16 12.81 -11.99 -12.51
C LEU A 16 13.73 -11.68 -11.33
N HIS A 17 14.86 -12.38 -11.20
CA HIS A 17 15.85 -12.08 -10.17
C HIS A 17 16.42 -10.67 -10.32
N ALA A 18 16.82 -10.28 -11.53
CA ALA A 18 17.33 -8.93 -11.79
C ALA A 18 16.28 -7.86 -11.46
N ALA A 19 15.01 -8.08 -11.82
CA ALA A 19 13.93 -7.16 -11.51
C ALA A 19 13.64 -7.08 -9.99
N ALA A 20 13.67 -8.21 -9.28
CA ALA A 20 13.51 -8.23 -7.83
C ALA A 20 14.68 -7.55 -7.10
N ASP A 21 15.92 -7.75 -7.57
CA ASP A 21 17.11 -7.10 -7.01
C ASP A 21 17.13 -5.58 -7.27
N MET A 22 16.51 -5.12 -8.36
CA MET A 22 16.29 -3.68 -8.58
C MET A 22 15.27 -3.11 -7.57
N LEU A 23 14.16 -3.82 -7.33
CA LEU A 23 13.19 -3.42 -6.32
C LEU A 23 13.84 -3.33 -4.92
N GLY A 24 14.69 -4.31 -4.55
CA GLY A 24 15.44 -4.28 -3.29
C GLY A 24 16.40 -3.10 -3.17
N ARG A 25 16.93 -2.60 -4.29
CA ARG A 25 17.75 -1.38 -4.34
C ARG A 25 16.92 -0.08 -4.30
N GLY A 26 15.59 -0.16 -4.36
CA GLY A 26 14.72 1.01 -4.44
C GLY A 26 14.51 1.51 -5.87
N GLU A 27 14.90 0.74 -6.89
CA GLU A 27 14.81 1.11 -8.30
C GLU A 27 13.61 0.41 -8.97
N ALA A 28 12.96 1.10 -9.89
CA ALA A 28 11.90 0.49 -10.70
C ALA A 28 12.50 -0.52 -11.68
N PRO A 29 11.93 -1.73 -11.82
CA PRO A 29 12.25 -2.64 -12.92
C PRO A 29 12.18 -1.93 -14.28
N PRO A 30 13.02 -2.32 -15.25
CA PRO A 30 13.11 -1.64 -16.55
C PRO A 30 11.83 -1.81 -17.40
N SER A 31 10.97 -2.76 -17.05
CA SER A 31 9.67 -2.96 -17.70
C SER A 31 8.54 -2.74 -16.70
N ASP A 32 7.59 -1.89 -17.07
CA ASP A 32 6.34 -1.67 -16.33
C ASP A 32 5.56 -2.98 -16.10
N LYS A 33 5.72 -3.94 -17.03
CA LYS A 33 5.19 -5.30 -16.88
C LYS A 33 5.68 -5.96 -15.58
N TRP A 34 6.97 -5.87 -15.28
CA TRP A 34 7.55 -6.53 -14.11
C TRP A 34 7.22 -5.80 -12.81
N SER A 35 7.15 -4.47 -12.85
CA SER A 35 6.66 -3.69 -11.71
C SER A 35 5.24 -4.10 -11.32
N ARG A 36 4.32 -4.18 -12.28
CA ARG A 36 2.94 -4.64 -12.04
C ARG A 36 2.87 -6.09 -11.59
N PHE A 37 3.68 -6.96 -12.21
CA PHE A 37 3.78 -8.36 -11.83
C PHE A 37 4.08 -8.50 -10.34
N PHE A 38 5.13 -7.87 -9.81
CA PHE A 38 5.50 -8.03 -8.41
C PHE A 38 4.45 -7.47 -7.44
N VAL A 39 3.77 -6.38 -7.79
CA VAL A 39 2.67 -5.82 -6.98
C VAL A 39 1.48 -6.78 -6.93
N GLU A 40 1.04 -7.29 -8.08
CA GLU A 40 -0.09 -8.21 -8.17
C GLU A 40 0.23 -9.59 -7.60
N ALA A 41 1.49 -10.03 -7.70
CA ALA A 41 1.97 -11.30 -7.16
C ALA A 41 1.81 -11.35 -5.64
N LEU A 42 2.07 -10.24 -4.92
CA LEU A 42 1.87 -10.15 -3.47
C LEU A 42 0.40 -10.28 -3.05
N ALA A 43 -0.52 -9.82 -3.89
CA ALA A 43 -1.96 -9.89 -3.61
C ALA A 43 -2.59 -11.23 -4.05
N THR A 44 -1.83 -12.09 -4.74
CA THR A 44 -2.36 -13.32 -5.34
C THR A 44 -2.20 -14.50 -4.39
N SER A 45 -3.32 -15.15 -4.03
CA SER A 45 -3.29 -16.36 -3.20
C SER A 45 -2.63 -17.54 -3.92
N LYS A 46 -2.05 -18.46 -3.14
CA LYS A 46 -1.35 -19.65 -3.65
C LYS A 46 -2.16 -20.42 -4.72
N ASP A 47 -3.45 -20.61 -4.46
CA ASP A 47 -4.35 -21.38 -5.34
C ASP A 47 -4.58 -20.71 -6.71
N LYS A 48 -4.37 -19.39 -6.81
CA LYS A 48 -4.56 -18.61 -8.04
C LYS A 48 -3.25 -18.24 -8.73
N PHE A 49 -2.11 -18.49 -8.08
CA PHE A 49 -0.80 -18.02 -8.54
C PHE A 49 -0.41 -18.62 -9.90
N ALA A 50 -0.67 -19.91 -10.12
CA ALA A 50 -0.34 -20.57 -11.37
C ALA A 50 -1.14 -20.03 -12.57
N ALA A 51 -2.41 -19.65 -12.36
CA ALA A 51 -3.21 -18.99 -13.38
C ALA A 51 -2.73 -17.54 -13.61
N PHE A 52 -2.36 -16.83 -12.55
CA PHE A 52 -1.83 -15.46 -12.59
C PHE A 52 -0.55 -15.37 -13.42
N VAL A 53 0.46 -16.21 -13.17
CA VAL A 53 1.76 -16.12 -13.88
C VAL A 53 1.60 -16.31 -15.40
N THR A 54 0.63 -17.12 -15.84
CA THR A 54 0.37 -17.31 -17.28
C THR A 54 -0.12 -16.06 -17.99
N GLN A 55 -0.80 -15.14 -17.28
CA GLN A 55 -1.22 -13.84 -17.83
C GLN A 55 -0.01 -12.96 -18.17
N TYR A 56 1.10 -13.17 -17.45
CA TYR A 56 2.38 -12.52 -17.67
C TYR A 56 3.27 -13.27 -18.67
N GLY A 57 2.76 -14.30 -19.34
CA GLY A 57 3.50 -15.10 -20.31
C GLY A 57 4.58 -16.00 -19.69
N ILE A 58 4.46 -16.27 -18.39
CA ILE A 58 5.30 -17.25 -17.67
C ILE A 58 4.65 -18.64 -17.84
N PRO A 59 5.40 -19.68 -18.22
CA PRO A 59 4.87 -21.04 -18.30
C PRO A 59 4.35 -21.53 -16.94
N HIS A 60 3.25 -22.27 -16.93
CA HIS A 60 2.67 -22.84 -15.71
C HIS A 60 3.67 -23.73 -14.95
N GLU A 61 4.57 -24.40 -15.66
CA GLU A 61 5.61 -25.27 -15.09
C GLU A 61 6.62 -24.49 -14.22
N MET A 62 6.75 -23.18 -14.43
CA MET A 62 7.64 -22.32 -13.64
C MET A 62 6.92 -21.61 -12.50
N ALA A 63 5.61 -21.82 -12.31
CA ALA A 63 4.82 -21.09 -11.33
C ALA A 63 5.37 -21.21 -9.90
N ASP A 64 5.79 -22.42 -9.51
CA ASP A 64 6.35 -22.67 -8.18
C ASP A 64 7.70 -21.96 -7.99
N SER A 65 8.63 -22.08 -8.95
CA SER A 65 9.92 -21.39 -8.89
C SER A 65 9.76 -19.87 -8.84
N VAL A 66 8.84 -19.32 -9.64
CA VAL A 66 8.54 -17.87 -9.62
C VAL A 66 7.91 -17.44 -8.30
N ARG A 67 7.09 -18.30 -7.70
CA ARG A 67 6.52 -18.05 -6.38
C ARG A 67 7.61 -18.01 -5.30
N ASP A 68 8.55 -18.94 -5.34
CA ASP A 68 9.68 -18.96 -4.41
C ASP A 68 10.52 -17.68 -4.52
N ILE A 69 10.71 -17.15 -5.74
CA ILE A 69 11.40 -15.86 -5.95
C ILE A 69 10.62 -14.70 -5.32
N VAL A 70 9.30 -14.64 -5.54
CA VAL A 70 8.44 -13.58 -4.98
C VAL A 70 8.40 -13.67 -3.45
N ASP A 71 8.19 -14.87 -2.91
CA ASP A 71 8.11 -15.12 -1.47
C ASP A 71 9.45 -14.74 -0.80
N ALA A 72 10.59 -15.14 -1.38
CA ALA A 72 11.92 -14.79 -0.88
C ALA A 72 12.26 -13.28 -0.96
N ARG A 73 11.61 -12.54 -1.85
CA ARG A 73 11.84 -11.10 -2.08
C ARG A 73 10.69 -10.23 -1.57
N THR A 74 9.70 -10.81 -0.89
CA THR A 74 8.54 -10.09 -0.37
C THR A 74 8.89 -8.85 0.47
N PRO A 75 9.86 -8.91 1.42
CA PRO A 75 10.24 -7.73 2.20
C PRO A 75 10.79 -6.59 1.34
N ASP A 76 11.57 -6.92 0.32
CA ASP A 76 12.17 -5.95 -0.60
C ASP A 76 11.10 -5.27 -1.47
N ILE A 77 10.18 -6.07 -2.01
CA ILE A 77 9.06 -5.59 -2.83
C ILE A 77 8.16 -4.67 -2.00
N GLN A 78 7.81 -5.06 -0.77
CA GLN A 78 6.98 -4.25 0.13
C GLN A 78 7.66 -2.92 0.48
N ARG A 79 8.95 -2.96 0.83
CA ARG A 79 9.73 -1.75 1.11
C ARG A 79 9.79 -0.81 -0.09
N TYR A 80 9.96 -1.36 -1.30
CA TYR A 80 9.89 -0.58 -2.54
C TYR A 80 8.52 0.07 -2.72
N ILE A 81 7.43 -0.69 -2.58
CA ILE A 81 6.07 -0.18 -2.74
C ILE A 81 5.80 0.95 -1.76
N VAL A 82 6.15 0.80 -0.48
CA VAL A 82 5.98 1.87 0.53
C VAL A 82 6.76 3.12 0.14
N ARG A 83 8.03 2.97 -0.28
CA ARG A 83 8.86 4.11 -0.74
C ARG A 83 8.30 4.76 -2.00
N TYR A 84 7.83 3.96 -2.94
CA TYR A 84 7.24 4.44 -4.18
C TYR A 84 5.96 5.23 -3.90
N LEU A 85 5.04 4.66 -3.10
CA LEU A 85 3.82 5.34 -2.64
C LEU A 85 4.14 6.63 -1.89
N ALA A 86 5.15 6.60 -1.02
CA ALA A 86 5.65 7.79 -0.34
C ALA A 86 6.18 8.84 -1.33
N SER A 87 6.87 8.43 -2.40
CA SER A 87 7.43 9.33 -3.41
C SER A 87 6.39 9.95 -4.35
N ILE A 88 5.28 9.25 -4.61
CA ILE A 88 4.18 9.77 -5.45
C ILE A 88 3.11 10.50 -4.62
N SER A 89 3.06 10.27 -3.31
CA SER A 89 2.16 10.99 -2.43
C SER A 89 2.62 12.45 -2.32
N LYS A 90 1.84 13.36 -2.91
CA LYS A 90 2.11 14.81 -2.91
C LYS A 90 1.98 15.43 -1.52
N ALA A 91 1.37 14.74 -0.56
CA ALA A 91 1.15 15.21 0.80
C ALA A 91 1.14 14.01 1.75
N GLN A 92 2.20 13.86 2.54
CA GLN A 92 2.26 12.92 3.64
C GLN A 92 1.84 13.61 4.93
N LEU A 93 1.00 12.99 5.74
CA LEU A 93 0.74 13.47 7.10
C LEU A 93 1.99 13.23 7.96
N LEU A 94 2.57 14.30 8.48
CA LEU A 94 3.76 14.27 9.32
C LEU A 94 3.41 14.30 10.80
N ASP A 95 2.42 15.11 11.17
CA ASP A 95 2.01 15.30 12.56
C ASP A 95 0.56 15.78 12.62
N PHE A 96 -0.06 15.68 13.80
CA PHE A 96 -1.37 16.26 14.04
C PHE A 96 -1.49 16.83 15.46
N ASP A 97 -2.17 17.96 15.57
CA ASP A 97 -2.54 18.58 16.84
C ASP A 97 -4.06 18.67 16.94
N TYR A 98 -4.61 18.70 18.15
CA TYR A 98 -6.04 18.89 18.34
C TYR A 98 -6.38 19.83 19.50
N SER A 99 -7.53 20.49 19.39
CA SER A 99 -8.10 21.35 20.43
C SER A 99 -9.61 21.12 20.53
N ALA A 100 -10.06 20.60 21.67
CA ALA A 100 -11.49 20.52 21.97
C ALA A 100 -11.98 21.87 22.52
N ARG A 101 -13.06 22.39 21.95
CA ARG A 101 -13.66 23.67 22.33
C ARG A 101 -15.15 23.51 22.54
N LEU A 102 -15.71 24.36 23.39
CA LEU A 102 -17.14 24.51 23.54
C LEU A 102 -17.56 25.74 22.73
N VAL A 103 -18.38 25.55 21.71
CA VAL A 103 -18.84 26.60 20.81
C VAL A 103 -20.31 26.87 21.08
N LEU A 104 -20.66 28.16 21.18
CA LEU A 104 -22.05 28.58 21.34
C LEU A 104 -22.70 28.63 19.96
N SER A 105 -23.74 27.83 19.74
CA SER A 105 -24.51 27.90 18.51
C SER A 105 -25.29 29.21 18.44
N SER A 106 -25.17 29.93 17.32
CA SER A 106 -26.04 31.08 17.03
C SER A 106 -27.40 30.67 16.47
N SER A 107 -27.64 29.37 16.21
CA SER A 107 -28.84 28.90 15.52
C SER A 107 -30.05 28.70 16.45
N THR A 108 -29.84 28.66 17.76
CA THR A 108 -30.92 28.49 18.75
C THR A 108 -31.01 29.71 19.66
N LEU A 109 -32.24 30.20 19.89
CA LEU A 109 -32.56 31.36 20.75
C LEU A 109 -32.08 31.21 22.20
N HIS A 110 -31.65 30.00 22.60
CA HIS A 110 -31.18 29.67 23.94
C HIS A 110 -29.68 29.41 24.01
N GLY A 111 -28.94 29.60 22.91
CA GLY A 111 -27.48 29.48 22.88
C GLY A 111 -27.01 28.09 23.29
N GLU A 112 -27.32 27.07 22.49
CA GLU A 112 -26.86 25.71 22.78
C GLU A 112 -25.34 25.62 22.61
N VAL A 113 -24.65 25.25 23.69
CA VAL A 113 -23.23 24.98 23.69
C VAL A 113 -22.99 23.56 23.20
N HIS A 114 -22.19 23.41 22.16
CA HIS A 114 -21.80 22.10 21.64
C HIS A 114 -20.28 21.94 21.65
N PRO A 115 -19.78 20.72 21.94
CA PRO A 115 -18.37 20.42 21.83
C PRO A 115 -17.98 20.29 20.36
N THR A 116 -16.86 20.93 20.02
CA THR A 116 -16.27 20.93 18.69
C THR A 116 -14.78 20.62 18.80
N LEU A 117 -14.30 19.69 17.98
CA LEU A 117 -12.88 19.37 17.87
C LEU A 117 -12.28 20.15 16.69
N LEU A 118 -11.22 20.91 16.94
CA LEU A 118 -10.35 21.43 15.89
C LEU A 118 -9.17 20.49 15.75
N LEU A 119 -9.11 19.81 14.62
CA LEU A 119 -8.02 18.91 14.25
C LEU A 119 -7.11 19.61 13.25
N LYS A 120 -5.82 19.72 13.57
CA LYS A 120 -4.79 20.27 12.70
C LYS A 120 -3.92 19.14 12.17
N LEU A 121 -3.77 19.10 10.86
CA LEU A 121 -2.99 18.10 10.15
C LEU A 121 -1.80 18.80 9.49
N HIS A 122 -0.59 18.42 9.90
CA HIS A 122 0.66 18.93 9.36
C HIS A 122 1.12 18.02 8.23
N LEU A 123 1.10 18.51 7.00
CA LEU A 123 1.47 17.76 5.80
C LEU A 123 2.87 18.11 5.32
N SER A 124 3.51 17.17 4.62
CA SER A 124 4.79 17.39 3.95
C SER A 124 4.73 18.58 3.00
N GLY A 125 5.79 19.40 3.00
CA GLY A 125 5.84 20.63 2.19
C GLY A 125 5.24 21.85 2.88
N ASP A 126 5.28 21.89 4.22
CA ASP A 126 4.85 23.04 5.04
C ASP A 126 3.39 23.45 4.81
N ARG A 127 2.51 22.44 4.73
CA ARG A 127 1.06 22.64 4.53
C ARG A 127 0.31 22.22 5.77
N GLU A 128 -0.48 23.13 6.35
CA GLU A 128 -1.40 22.84 7.45
C GLU A 128 -2.83 22.74 6.91
N VAL A 129 -3.57 21.71 7.33
CA VAL A 129 -5.01 21.58 7.11
C VAL A 129 -5.71 21.57 8.46
N THR A 130 -6.65 22.49 8.67
CA THR A 130 -7.49 22.51 9.87
C THR A 130 -8.89 22.02 9.55
N LEU A 131 -9.36 21.04 10.31
CA LEU A 131 -10.72 20.50 10.25
C LEU A 131 -11.45 20.85 11.54
N GLU A 132 -12.69 21.27 11.40
CA GLU A 132 -13.61 21.49 12.52
C GLU A 132 -14.65 20.39 12.49
N LEU A 133 -14.68 19.57 13.54
CA LEU A 133 -15.48 18.36 13.61
C LEU A 133 -16.40 18.41 14.82
N ASN A 134 -17.67 18.09 14.60
CA ASN A 134 -18.57 17.72 15.69
C ASN A 134 -18.36 16.25 16.08
N GLN A 135 -19.04 15.80 17.13
CA GLN A 135 -18.90 14.44 17.64
C GLN A 135 -19.24 13.37 16.59
N ALA A 136 -20.36 13.51 15.86
CA ALA A 136 -20.76 12.53 14.85
C ALA A 136 -19.74 12.42 13.71
N GLN A 137 -19.18 13.55 13.27
CA GLN A 137 -18.14 13.57 12.23
C GLN A 137 -16.82 12.95 12.72
N LEU A 138 -16.48 13.13 13.99
CA LEU A 138 -15.32 12.49 14.58
C LEU A 138 -15.51 10.97 14.66
N ASP A 139 -16.69 10.52 15.08
CA ASP A 139 -17.01 9.09 15.15
C ASP A 139 -16.93 8.43 13.75
N GLU A 140 -17.47 9.10 12.72
CA GLU A 140 -17.33 8.66 11.32
C GLU A 140 -15.87 8.57 10.87
N LEU A 141 -15.05 9.57 11.20
CA LEU A 141 -13.63 9.61 10.85
C LEU A 141 -12.84 8.46 11.51
N VAL A 142 -13.13 8.15 12.77
CA VAL A 142 -12.50 7.02 13.48
C VAL A 142 -12.85 5.69 12.81
N VAL A 143 -14.13 5.49 12.46
CA VAL A 143 -14.58 4.28 11.74
C VAL A 143 -13.86 4.12 10.40
N GLU A 144 -13.62 5.21 9.67
CA GLU A 144 -12.87 5.17 8.41
C GLU A 144 -11.41 4.76 8.64
N PHE A 145 -10.75 5.30 9.67
CA PHE A 145 -9.39 4.91 10.02
C PHE A 145 -9.28 3.44 10.43
N ASP A 146 -10.23 2.91 11.21
CA ASP A 146 -10.27 1.49 11.58
C ASP A 146 -10.40 0.59 10.33
N ALA A 147 -11.24 1.00 9.37
CA ALA A 147 -11.40 0.28 8.11
C ALA A 147 -10.12 0.30 7.26
N ILE A 148 -9.42 1.44 7.22
CA ILE A 148 -8.11 1.57 6.56
C ILE A 148 -7.07 0.68 7.25
N GLU A 149 -6.99 0.70 8.58
CA GLU A 149 -6.05 -0.14 9.35
C GLU A 149 -6.31 -1.63 9.12
N ALA A 150 -7.57 -2.06 9.11
CA ALA A 150 -7.94 -3.44 8.80
C ALA A 150 -7.51 -3.85 7.39
N ALA A 151 -7.73 -2.98 6.39
CA ALA A 151 -7.30 -3.22 5.02
C ALA A 151 -5.77 -3.31 4.91
N LEU A 152 -5.02 -2.41 5.55
CA LEU A 152 -3.56 -2.43 5.58
C LEU A 152 -3.01 -3.66 6.30
N SER A 153 -3.63 -4.05 7.42
CA SER A 153 -3.23 -5.25 8.17
C SER A 153 -3.44 -6.53 7.38
N SER A 154 -4.46 -6.59 6.52
CA SER A 154 -4.67 -7.72 5.61
C SER A 154 -3.61 -7.83 4.50
N LEU A 155 -2.92 -6.73 4.20
CA LEU A 155 -1.84 -6.66 3.21
C LEU A 155 -0.45 -6.86 3.85
N ALA A 156 -0.33 -6.70 5.17
CA ALA A 156 0.87 -7.03 5.89
C ALA A 156 1.03 -8.57 5.91
N PRO A 157 2.21 -9.10 5.58
CA PRO A 157 2.45 -10.52 5.72
C PRO A 157 2.34 -10.82 7.21
N SER A 158 1.45 -11.75 7.59
CA SER A 158 1.42 -12.28 8.94
C SER A 158 2.83 -12.76 9.28
N ASP A 159 3.50 -12.10 10.21
CA ASP A 159 4.76 -12.57 10.80
C ASP A 159 4.50 -13.98 11.32
N SER A 160 4.82 -14.98 10.50
CA SER A 160 4.70 -16.38 10.85
C SER A 160 5.90 -16.71 11.73
N GLY A 161 5.71 -16.51 13.03
CA GLY A 161 6.27 -17.32 14.10
C GLY A 161 7.79 -17.49 14.10
N VAL A 162 8.50 -16.52 14.67
CA VAL A 162 9.69 -16.83 15.46
C VAL A 162 9.22 -17.02 16.91
N ALA A 163 8.89 -18.26 17.26
CA ALA A 163 8.78 -18.67 18.65
C ALA A 163 10.21 -18.86 19.23
N PRO A 164 10.44 -18.56 20.51
CA PRO A 164 11.74 -18.70 21.18
C PRO A 164 12.21 -20.15 21.32
#